data_AF-A0A447V1T7-F1
#
_entry.id   AF-A0A447V1T7-F1
#
_cell.length_a   1.000
_cell.length_b   1.000
_cell.length_c   1.000
_cell.angle_alpha   90.00
_cell.angle_beta   90.00
_cell.angle_gamma   90.00
#
_symmetry.space_group_name_H-M   'P 1'
#
loop_
_entity.id
_entity.type
_entity.pdbx_description
1 polymer ?
#
loop_
_entity_poly.entity_id
_entity_poly.type
_entity_poly.pdbx_seq_one_letter_code
_entity_poly.pdbx_strand_id
1 'polypeptide(L)'
;MTVKIYTKDSVSPMQCYVALSDYEEPQRKLAAYEDTVTDLAAQVQGLAAENAYLLPKAASELSNAWVLNKYWVGIHAALMHFGAGREHDAIEWLQNTVAGPGIEVPKLSEFAEIEAWAVEQQKDSISAARALEVIKAETPATEASLAEIRAEGAEMFVSALQKHVDEGDFVGDEIAVITGAIDAGGEFAEKLRKEQGK
;
A
#
# COMPACT_ATOMS: atom_id res chain seq x y z
N MET A 1 -31.43 -44.05 -12.86
CA MET A 1 -30.55 -43.12 -13.59
C MET A 1 -30.45 -43.65 -15.01
N THR A 2 -31.19 -43.07 -15.94
CA THR A 2 -31.31 -43.59 -17.31
C THR A 2 -31.12 -42.41 -18.25
N VAL A 3 -29.91 -42.28 -18.80
CA VAL A 3 -29.57 -41.26 -19.80
C VAL A 3 -30.14 -41.74 -21.14
N LYS A 4 -31.09 -40.99 -21.71
CA LYS A 4 -31.56 -41.22 -23.08
C LYS A 4 -30.68 -40.43 -24.03
N ILE A 5 -29.85 -41.13 -24.80
CA ILE A 5 -29.09 -40.57 -25.91
C ILE A 5 -29.99 -40.65 -27.15
N TYR A 6 -30.37 -39.50 -27.71
CA TYR A 6 -31.11 -39.43 -28.96
C TYR A 6 -30.12 -39.44 -30.13
N THR A 7 -30.19 -40.47 -30.97
CA THR A 7 -29.41 -40.58 -32.21
C THR A 7 -30.00 -39.68 -33.30
N LYS A 8 -29.10 -39.22 -34.18
CA LYS A 8 -29.19 -38.05 -35.07
C LYS A 8 -30.31 -38.07 -36.15
N ASP A 9 -31.11 -39.12 -36.24
CA ASP A 9 -31.95 -39.38 -37.43
C ASP A 9 -33.47 -39.24 -37.20
N SER A 10 -33.92 -38.64 -36.10
CA SER A 10 -35.37 -38.51 -35.81
C SER A 10 -35.86 -37.12 -35.38
N VAL A 11 -35.10 -36.06 -35.63
CA VAL A 11 -35.53 -34.69 -35.32
C VAL A 11 -35.79 -33.93 -36.62
N SER A 12 -37.05 -33.55 -36.84
CA SER A 12 -37.48 -32.56 -37.83
C SER A 12 -36.53 -31.35 -37.80
N PRO A 13 -36.08 -30.77 -38.93
CA PRO A 13 -35.06 -29.71 -38.97
C PRO A 13 -35.43 -28.37 -38.27
N MET A 14 -36.54 -28.34 -37.53
CA MET A 14 -37.19 -27.13 -37.01
C MET A 14 -37.37 -27.11 -35.48
N GLN A 15 -36.63 -27.90 -34.70
CA GLN A 15 -36.67 -27.83 -33.24
C GLN A 15 -35.27 -27.90 -32.61
N CYS A 16 -34.34 -27.08 -33.10
CA CYS A 16 -33.13 -26.74 -32.37
C CYS A 16 -32.72 -25.29 -32.69
N TYR A 17 -33.63 -24.35 -32.44
CA TYR A 17 -33.26 -22.96 -32.23
C TYR A 17 -33.37 -22.72 -30.73
N VAL A 18 -32.25 -22.85 -30.02
CA VAL A 18 -32.09 -22.16 -28.75
C VAL A 18 -32.22 -20.68 -29.07
N ALA A 19 -33.18 -19.98 -28.45
CA ALA A 19 -33.42 -18.59 -28.78
C ALA A 19 -32.15 -17.78 -28.45
N LEU A 20 -31.77 -16.86 -29.33
CA LEU A 20 -30.62 -15.95 -29.11
C LEU A 20 -30.70 -15.23 -27.74
N SER A 21 -31.93 -15.02 -27.22
CA SER A 21 -32.21 -14.46 -25.89
C SER A 21 -31.62 -15.26 -24.73
N ASP A 22 -31.50 -16.59 -24.87
CA ASP A 22 -31.01 -17.48 -23.79
C ASP A 22 -29.49 -17.36 -23.61
N TYR A 23 -28.79 -16.74 -24.57
CA TYR A 23 -27.35 -16.48 -24.52
C TYR A 23 -27.01 -15.03 -24.13
N GLU A 24 -27.95 -14.09 -24.14
CA GLU A 24 -27.67 -12.69 -23.81
C GLU A 24 -27.27 -12.51 -22.34
N GLU A 25 -27.96 -13.16 -21.41
CA GLU A 25 -27.66 -13.04 -19.97
C GLU A 25 -26.32 -13.69 -19.59
N PRO A 26 -25.99 -14.93 -20.04
CA PRO A 26 -24.66 -15.50 -19.85
C PRO A 26 -23.55 -14.66 -20.50
N GLN A 27 -23.77 -14.10 -21.69
CA GLN A 27 -22.79 -13.24 -22.37
C GLN A 27 -22.55 -11.93 -21.60
N ARG A 28 -23.59 -11.31 -21.04
CA ARG A 28 -23.44 -10.13 -20.18
C ARG A 28 -22.66 -10.43 -18.91
N LYS A 29 -22.92 -11.57 -18.26
CA LYS A 29 -22.17 -11.99 -17.07
C LYS A 29 -20.71 -12.26 -17.42
N LEU A 30 -20.44 -12.93 -18.54
CA LEU A 30 -19.08 -13.18 -19.01
C LEU A 30 -18.33 -11.87 -19.28
N ALA A 31 -18.95 -10.91 -19.97
CA ALA A 31 -18.36 -9.61 -20.22
C ALA A 31 -18.05 -8.87 -18.90
N ALA A 32 -18.99 -8.88 -17.94
CA ALA A 32 -18.76 -8.28 -16.62
C ALA A 32 -17.61 -8.95 -15.86
N TYR A 33 -17.46 -10.27 -15.96
CA TYR A 33 -16.32 -11.01 -15.40
C TYR A 33 -15.01 -10.66 -16.10
N GLU A 34 -15.00 -10.53 -17.42
CA GLU A 34 -13.83 -10.14 -18.20
C GLU A 34 -13.36 -8.72 -17.82
N ASP A 35 -14.30 -7.79 -17.63
CA ASP A 35 -14.00 -6.44 -17.15
C ASP A 35 -13.38 -6.47 -15.74
N THR A 36 -13.99 -7.20 -14.80
CA THR A 36 -13.45 -7.31 -13.43
C THR A 36 -12.07 -7.96 -13.40
N VAL A 37 -11.85 -9.01 -14.18
CA VAL A 37 -10.53 -9.67 -14.26
C VAL A 37 -9.49 -8.72 -14.83
N THR A 38 -9.87 -7.90 -15.81
CA THR A 38 -8.97 -6.90 -16.42
C THR A 38 -8.60 -5.81 -15.42
N ASP A 39 -9.57 -5.28 -14.68
CA ASP A 39 -9.36 -4.27 -13.64
C ASP A 39 -8.47 -4.79 -12.51
N LEU A 40 -8.74 -6.02 -12.03
CA LEU A 40 -7.95 -6.64 -10.98
C LEU A 40 -6.52 -6.94 -11.45
N ALA A 41 -6.34 -7.36 -12.71
CA ALA A 41 -5.03 -7.55 -13.30
C ALA A 41 -4.24 -6.23 -13.36
N ALA A 42 -4.91 -5.12 -13.68
CA ALA A 42 -4.29 -3.79 -13.69
C ALA A 42 -3.85 -3.36 -12.28
N GLN A 43 -4.69 -3.58 -11.26
CA GLN A 43 -4.34 -3.29 -9.86
C GLN A 43 -3.13 -4.11 -9.40
N VAL A 44 -3.13 -5.42 -9.66
CA VAL A 44 -2.02 -6.31 -9.29
C VAL A 44 -0.72 -5.89 -9.99
N GLN A 45 -0.79 -5.51 -11.27
CA GLN A 45 0.38 -4.99 -11.99
C GLN A 45 0.89 -3.68 -11.39
N GLY A 46 -0.01 -2.77 -11.00
CA GLY A 46 0.35 -1.52 -10.31
C GLY A 46 1.08 -1.77 -8.99
N LEU A 47 0.54 -2.65 -8.14
CA LEU A 47 1.15 -3.05 -6.87
C LEU A 47 2.49 -3.76 -7.08
N ALA A 48 2.60 -4.61 -8.10
CA ALA A 48 3.84 -5.30 -8.43
C ALA A 48 4.93 -4.32 -8.89
N ALA A 49 4.58 -3.34 -9.72
CA ALA A 49 5.50 -2.29 -10.17
C ALA A 49 5.96 -1.40 -9.01
N GLU A 50 5.04 -0.99 -8.14
CA GLU A 50 5.35 -0.23 -6.94
C GLU A 50 6.31 -1.00 -6.01
N ASN A 51 6.01 -2.28 -5.74
CA ASN A 51 6.89 -3.13 -4.93
C ASN A 51 8.28 -3.28 -5.56
N ALA A 52 8.37 -3.49 -6.88
CA ALA A 52 9.64 -3.60 -7.59
C ALA A 52 10.47 -2.30 -7.47
N TYR A 53 9.82 -1.14 -7.43
CA TYR A 53 10.46 0.16 -7.24
C TYR A 53 10.91 0.41 -5.79
N LEU A 54 10.10 0.01 -4.80
CA LEU A 54 10.36 0.29 -3.38
C LEU A 54 11.35 -0.70 -2.73
N LEU A 55 11.40 -1.95 -3.18
CA LEU A 55 12.29 -2.97 -2.60
C LEU A 55 13.77 -2.55 -2.58
N PRO A 56 14.37 -2.02 -3.68
CA PRO A 56 15.74 -1.52 -3.66
C PRO A 56 15.94 -0.36 -2.68
N LYS A 57 14.96 0.54 -2.56
CA LYS A 57 15.03 1.67 -1.61
C LYS A 57 15.01 1.16 -0.17
N ALA A 58 14.07 0.27 0.16
CA ALA A 58 14.01 -0.35 1.49
C ALA A 58 15.30 -1.10 1.83
N ALA A 59 15.92 -1.80 0.86
CA ALA A 59 17.21 -2.43 1.04
C ALA A 59 18.34 -1.41 1.29
N SER A 60 18.33 -0.27 0.59
CA SER A 60 19.26 0.84 0.84
C SER A 60 19.09 1.43 2.24
N GLU A 61 17.86 1.72 2.66
CA GLU A 61 17.57 2.24 4.00
C GLU A 61 17.98 1.26 5.10
N LEU A 62 17.72 -0.04 4.91
CA LEU A 62 18.19 -1.08 5.83
C LEU A 62 19.73 -1.11 5.89
N SER A 63 20.41 -1.06 4.75
CA SER A 63 21.87 -1.01 4.69
C SER A 63 22.42 0.22 5.42
N ASN A 64 21.81 1.39 5.22
CA ASN A 64 22.17 2.63 5.89
C ASN A 64 21.94 2.53 7.42
N ALA A 65 20.85 1.91 7.87
CA ALA A 65 20.58 1.70 9.30
C ALA A 65 21.64 0.80 9.95
N TRP A 66 22.12 -0.23 9.25
CA TRP A 66 23.24 -1.06 9.73
C TRP A 66 24.55 -0.27 9.83
N VAL A 67 24.83 0.61 8.86
CA VAL A 67 25.98 1.53 8.93
C VAL A 67 25.87 2.47 10.12
N LEU A 68 24.68 3.04 10.38
CA LEU A 68 24.42 3.88 11.55
C LEU A 68 24.67 3.11 12.86
N ASN A 69 24.20 1.86 12.96
CA ASN A 69 24.46 1.03 14.12
C ASN A 69 25.97 0.77 14.33
N LYS A 70 26.72 0.52 13.25
CA LYS A 70 28.18 0.41 13.30
C LYS A 70 28.81 1.70 13.85
N TYR A 71 28.34 2.87 13.42
CA TYR A 71 28.82 4.16 13.94
C TYR A 71 28.53 4.31 15.44
N TRP A 72 27.31 4.01 15.86
CA TRP A 72 26.90 4.10 17.26
C TRP A 72 27.80 3.26 18.18
N VAL A 73 28.04 1.99 17.81
CA VAL A 73 28.89 1.07 18.58
C VAL A 73 30.34 1.53 18.59
N GLY A 74 30.89 1.94 17.45
CA GLY A 74 32.28 2.40 17.36
C GLY A 74 32.54 3.68 18.18
N ILE A 75 31.59 4.63 18.18
CA ILE A 75 31.65 5.82 19.04
C ILE A 75 31.64 5.42 20.51
N HIS A 76 30.76 4.50 20.93
CA HIS A 76 30.71 4.04 22.32
C HIS A 76 32.01 3.34 22.74
N ALA A 77 32.60 2.52 21.86
CA ALA A 77 33.89 1.90 22.11
C ALA A 77 34.98 2.95 22.33
N ALA A 78 35.06 3.98 21.47
CA ALA A 78 36.00 5.08 21.63
C ALA A 78 35.79 5.83 22.96
N LEU A 79 34.54 6.13 23.33
CA LEU A 79 34.22 6.75 24.62
C LEU A 79 34.67 5.90 25.82
N MET A 80 34.54 4.58 25.75
CA MET A 80 35.05 3.67 26.78
C MET A 80 36.60 3.71 26.87
N HIS A 81 37.29 3.80 25.74
CA HIS A 81 38.75 3.95 25.71
C HIS A 81 39.20 5.31 26.28
N PHE A 82 38.49 6.41 25.96
CA PHE A 82 38.72 7.71 26.58
C PHE A 82 38.54 7.67 28.11
N GLY A 83 37.46 7.06 28.59
CA GLY A 83 37.20 6.93 30.03
C GLY A 83 38.26 6.11 30.78
N ALA A 84 39.01 5.27 30.06
CA ALA A 84 40.11 4.48 30.61
C ALA A 84 41.50 5.10 30.36
N GLY A 85 41.58 6.33 29.86
CA GLY A 85 42.84 7.05 29.59
C GLY A 85 43.62 6.51 28.38
N ARG A 86 42.99 5.73 27.49
CA ARG A 86 43.62 5.15 26.29
C ARG A 86 43.24 5.95 25.04
N GLU A 87 43.77 7.17 24.95
CA GLU A 87 43.42 8.13 23.89
C GLU A 87 43.76 7.64 22.48
N HIS A 88 44.91 6.96 22.31
CA HIS A 88 45.31 6.41 21.01
C HIS A 88 44.31 5.40 20.48
N ASP A 89 43.90 4.43 21.31
CA ASP A 89 42.92 3.41 20.94
C ASP A 89 41.55 4.04 20.60
N ALA A 90 41.16 5.09 21.32
CA ALA A 90 39.91 5.80 21.07
C ALA A 90 39.91 6.46 19.69
N ILE A 91 41.02 7.10 19.31
CA ILE A 91 41.20 7.70 17.99
C ILE A 91 41.17 6.62 16.89
N GLU A 92 41.86 5.49 17.11
CA GLU A 92 41.87 4.37 16.16
C GLU A 92 40.45 3.81 15.93
N TRP A 93 39.67 3.63 17.00
CA TRP A 93 38.26 3.23 16.89
C TRP A 93 37.44 4.23 16.07
N LEU A 94 37.58 5.54 16.33
CA LEU A 94 36.86 6.57 15.58
C LEU A 94 37.23 6.55 14.10
N GLN A 95 38.52 6.55 13.76
CA GLN A 95 39.00 6.54 12.37
C GLN A 95 38.51 5.32 11.58
N ASN A 96 38.54 4.13 12.20
CA ASN A 96 38.04 2.90 11.59
C ASN A 96 36.50 2.87 11.47
N THR A 97 35.81 3.65 12.30
CA THR A 97 34.35 3.74 12.32
C THR A 97 33.84 4.75 11.30
N VAL A 98 34.49 5.92 11.16
CA VAL A 98 34.06 6.99 10.23
C VAL A 98 34.46 6.76 8.77
N ALA A 99 35.23 5.72 8.45
CA ALA A 99 35.55 5.31 7.08
C ALA A 99 34.32 4.67 6.37
N GLY A 100 33.27 5.45 6.17
CA GLY A 100 32.08 5.09 5.42
C GLY A 100 31.89 5.96 4.16
N PRO A 101 31.03 5.54 3.23
CA PRO A 101 30.77 6.30 2.01
C PRO A 101 30.00 7.60 2.31
N GLY A 102 30.39 8.70 1.65
CA GLY A 102 29.51 9.84 1.41
C GLY A 102 29.76 11.13 2.20
N ILE A 103 30.70 11.17 3.16
CA ILE A 103 31.08 12.43 3.83
C ILE A 103 32.49 12.82 3.40
N GLU A 104 32.60 13.82 2.54
CA GLU A 104 33.88 14.48 2.27
C GLU A 104 34.25 15.35 3.46
N VAL A 105 35.18 14.86 4.28
CA VAL A 105 35.67 15.61 5.44
C VAL A 105 36.64 16.70 4.96
N PRO A 106 36.33 17.99 5.16
CA PRO A 106 37.23 19.06 4.79
C PRO A 106 38.47 19.06 5.69
N LYS A 107 39.62 19.49 5.15
CA LYS A 107 40.86 19.64 5.92
C LYS A 107 40.83 20.95 6.72
N LEU A 108 40.11 20.94 7.84
CA LEU A 108 39.97 22.07 8.75
C LEU A 108 40.88 21.88 9.97
N SER A 109 41.44 22.98 10.50
CA SER A 109 42.29 22.97 11.72
C SER A 109 41.81 23.94 12.79
N GLU A 110 41.06 24.99 12.40
CA GLU A 110 40.52 25.97 13.33
C GLU A 110 39.24 25.46 13.99
N PHE A 111 39.16 25.58 15.32
CA PHE A 111 38.03 25.07 16.11
C PHE A 111 36.68 25.60 15.61
N ALA A 112 36.60 26.91 15.34
CA ALA A 112 35.36 27.53 14.90
C ALA A 112 34.88 27.02 13.53
N GLU A 113 35.80 26.69 12.63
CA GLU A 113 35.47 26.14 11.31
C GLU A 113 34.98 24.69 11.41
N ILE A 114 35.60 23.90 12.29
CA ILE A 114 35.19 22.52 12.58
C ILE A 114 33.76 22.48 13.15
N GLU A 115 33.47 23.33 14.13
CA GLU A 115 32.14 23.43 14.74
C GLU A 115 31.08 23.90 13.74
N ALA A 116 31.38 24.93 12.93
CA ALA A 116 30.47 25.43 11.91
C ALA A 116 30.13 24.35 10.88
N TRP A 117 31.12 23.58 10.44
CA TRP A 117 30.89 22.45 9.53
C TRP A 117 30.00 21.39 10.17
N ALA A 118 30.25 21.02 11.43
CA ALA A 118 29.46 20.01 12.15
C ALA A 118 28.00 20.43 12.33
N VAL A 119 27.74 21.71 12.64
CA VAL A 119 26.38 22.26 12.74
C VAL A 119 25.65 22.19 11.40
N GLU A 120 26.33 22.52 10.28
CA GLU A 120 25.70 22.45 8.96
C GLU A 120 25.32 21.01 8.59
N GLN A 121 26.10 20.00 8.98
CA GLN A 121 25.75 18.59 8.71
C GLN A 121 24.48 18.11 9.43
N GLN A 122 24.05 18.78 10.51
CA GLN A 122 22.90 18.36 11.32
C GLN A 122 21.58 19.03 10.93
N LYS A 123 21.66 20.07 10.07
CA LYS A 123 20.60 21.04 9.81
C LYS A 123 19.34 20.48 9.15
N ASP A 124 19.46 19.42 8.36
CA ASP A 124 18.37 18.87 7.54
C ASP A 124 17.85 17.52 8.05
N SER A 125 17.98 17.24 9.35
CA SER A 125 17.43 16.03 9.97
C SER A 125 15.90 16.04 9.92
N ILE A 126 15.29 15.06 9.24
CA ILE A 126 13.83 14.94 9.20
C ILE A 126 13.29 14.18 10.42
N SER A 127 12.09 14.56 10.88
CA SER A 127 11.40 13.84 11.94
C SER A 127 10.83 12.51 11.44
N ALA A 128 10.57 11.57 12.36
CA ALA A 128 9.92 10.30 12.03
C ALA A 128 8.53 10.51 11.36
N ALA A 129 7.79 11.53 11.79
CA ALA A 129 6.51 11.89 11.18
C ALA A 129 6.69 12.34 9.72
N ARG A 130 7.70 13.19 9.44
CA ARG A 130 7.99 13.63 8.08
C ARG A 130 8.47 12.49 7.19
N ALA A 131 9.29 11.58 7.72
CA ALA A 131 9.71 10.38 6.98
C ALA A 131 8.51 9.51 6.59
N LEU A 132 7.53 9.33 7.49
CA LEU A 132 6.31 8.58 7.20
C LEU A 132 5.48 9.24 6.07
N GLU A 133 5.36 10.56 6.06
CA GLU A 133 4.67 11.29 4.97
C GLU A 133 5.34 11.07 3.62
N VAL A 134 6.67 11.11 3.57
CA VAL A 134 7.43 10.86 2.34
C VAL A 134 7.21 9.44 1.85
N ILE A 135 7.30 8.44 2.75
CA ILE A 135 7.07 7.03 2.39
C ILE A 135 5.66 6.83 1.83
N LYS A 136 4.63 7.40 2.47
CA LYS A 136 3.24 7.29 2.00
C LYS A 136 3.05 7.91 0.61
N ALA A 137 3.74 9.01 0.32
CA ALA A 137 3.69 9.64 -1.01
C ALA A 137 4.31 8.76 -2.10
N GLU A 138 5.17 7.79 -1.75
CA GLU A 138 5.77 6.84 -2.69
C GLU A 138 4.95 5.53 -2.86
N THR A 139 3.81 5.39 -2.17
CA THR A 139 2.95 4.21 -2.23
C THR A 139 1.53 4.48 -2.79
N PRO A 140 1.38 5.15 -3.96
CA PRO A 140 0.06 5.52 -4.48
C PRO A 140 -0.81 4.32 -4.89
N ALA A 141 -0.24 3.24 -5.42
CA ALA A 141 -0.99 2.05 -5.81
C ALA A 141 -1.48 1.29 -4.57
N THR A 142 -0.67 1.22 -3.52
CA THR A 142 -1.10 0.67 -2.23
C THR A 142 -2.23 1.51 -1.61
N GLU A 143 -2.12 2.85 -1.62
CA GLU A 143 -3.20 3.69 -1.07
C GLU A 143 -4.49 3.57 -1.88
N ALA A 144 -4.40 3.51 -3.21
CA ALA A 144 -5.57 3.27 -4.07
C ALA A 144 -6.23 1.92 -3.76
N SER A 145 -5.44 0.86 -3.59
CA SER A 145 -5.96 -0.46 -3.22
C SER A 145 -6.63 -0.46 -1.83
N LEU A 146 -6.03 0.21 -0.84
CA LEU A 146 -6.63 0.35 0.50
C LEU A 146 -7.93 1.16 0.46
N ALA A 147 -8.01 2.20 -0.37
CA ALA A 147 -9.22 2.99 -0.53
C ALA A 147 -10.35 2.18 -1.18
N GLU A 148 -10.04 1.34 -2.18
CA GLU A 148 -11.03 0.44 -2.78
C GLU A 148 -11.56 -0.58 -1.77
N ILE A 149 -10.68 -1.22 -0.99
CA ILE A 149 -11.09 -2.15 0.08
C ILE A 149 -12.02 -1.47 1.10
N ARG A 150 -11.73 -0.21 1.46
CA ARG A 150 -12.60 0.58 2.35
C ARG A 150 -13.95 0.89 1.71
N ALA A 151 -13.98 1.16 0.40
CA ALA A 151 -15.21 1.40 -0.34
C ALA A 151 -16.08 0.14 -0.43
N GLU A 152 -15.48 -1.00 -0.77
CA GLU A 152 -16.17 -2.31 -0.77
C GLU A 152 -16.74 -2.63 0.62
N GLY A 153 -15.99 -2.38 1.68
CA GLY A 153 -16.47 -2.56 3.06
C GLY A 153 -17.68 -1.68 3.40
N ALA A 154 -17.71 -0.43 2.92
CA ALA A 154 -18.85 0.46 3.07
C ALA A 154 -20.07 -0.05 2.27
N GLU A 155 -19.87 -0.53 1.05
CA GLU A 155 -20.94 -1.11 0.21
C GLU A 155 -21.52 -2.40 0.78
N MET A 156 -20.68 -3.25 1.38
CA MET A 156 -21.15 -4.45 2.09
C MET A 156 -22.05 -4.08 3.27
N PHE A 157 -21.69 -3.04 4.02
CA PHE A 157 -22.52 -2.54 5.12
C PHE A 157 -23.85 -1.96 4.61
N VAL A 158 -23.81 -1.15 3.55
CA VAL A 158 -25.01 -0.63 2.88
C VAL A 158 -25.91 -1.77 2.41
N SER A 159 -25.36 -2.79 1.77
CA SER A 159 -26.11 -3.95 1.28
C SER A 159 -26.77 -4.73 2.42
N ALA A 160 -26.10 -4.85 3.56
CA ALA A 160 -26.68 -5.48 4.75
C ALA A 160 -27.85 -4.67 5.32
N LEU A 161 -27.74 -3.35 5.35
CA LEU A 161 -28.84 -2.47 5.76
C LEU A 161 -30.03 -2.54 4.80
N GLN A 162 -29.77 -2.50 3.49
CA GLN A 162 -30.82 -2.63 2.47
C GLN A 162 -31.60 -3.94 2.63
N LYS A 163 -30.89 -5.04 2.91
CA LYS A 163 -31.52 -6.32 3.18
C LYS A 163 -32.48 -6.26 4.39
N HIS A 164 -32.10 -5.59 5.47
CA HIS A 164 -33.01 -5.38 6.58
C HIS A 164 -34.24 -4.56 6.15
N VAL A 165 -34.05 -3.50 5.35
CA VAL A 165 -35.16 -2.69 4.76
C VAL A 165 -36.12 -3.56 3.96
N ASP A 166 -35.59 -4.49 3.17
CA ASP A 166 -36.40 -5.37 2.33
C ASP A 166 -37.14 -6.45 3.15
N GLU A 167 -36.56 -6.90 4.27
CA GLU A 167 -37.16 -7.90 5.17
C GLU A 167 -38.34 -7.33 5.99
N GLY A 168 -38.44 -6.00 6.12
CA GLY A 168 -39.67 -5.32 6.54
C GLY A 168 -40.04 -5.41 8.02
N ASP A 169 -39.13 -5.85 8.89
CA ASP A 169 -39.36 -5.94 10.35
C ASP A 169 -38.92 -4.65 11.05
N PHE A 170 -39.81 -3.65 11.09
CA PHE A 170 -39.52 -2.30 11.61
C PHE A 170 -40.54 -1.81 12.64
N VAL A 171 -40.08 -1.00 13.60
CA VAL A 171 -40.95 -0.32 14.57
C VAL A 171 -40.74 1.20 14.50
N GLY A 172 -41.81 1.95 14.27
CA GLY A 172 -41.75 3.43 14.24
C GLY A 172 -41.01 3.97 13.01
N ASP A 173 -40.21 5.04 13.19
CA ASP A 173 -39.56 5.78 12.09
C ASP A 173 -38.19 5.22 11.69
N GLU A 174 -37.87 3.97 12.06
CA GLU A 174 -36.58 3.33 11.80
C GLU A 174 -36.21 3.27 10.31
N ILE A 175 -37.21 3.11 9.43
CA ILE A 175 -37.01 3.04 7.98
C ILE A 175 -36.34 4.31 7.44
N ALA A 176 -36.76 5.50 7.90
CA ALA A 176 -36.21 6.76 7.43
C ALA A 176 -34.74 6.94 7.84
N VAL A 177 -34.39 6.49 9.06
CA VAL A 177 -33.02 6.55 9.58
C VAL A 177 -32.11 5.56 8.83
N ILE A 178 -32.58 4.34 8.61
CA ILE A 178 -31.80 3.30 7.92
C ILE A 178 -31.59 3.66 6.45
N THR A 179 -32.61 4.19 5.77
CA THR A 179 -32.49 4.67 4.38
C THR A 179 -31.48 5.80 4.29
N GLY A 180 -31.49 6.76 5.23
CA GLY A 180 -30.48 7.81 5.28
C GLY A 180 -29.05 7.29 5.52
N ALA A 181 -28.89 6.20 6.29
CA ALA A 181 -27.59 5.55 6.50
C ALA A 181 -27.10 4.80 5.26
N ILE A 182 -28.00 4.21 4.47
CA ILE A 182 -27.71 3.57 3.18
C ILE A 182 -27.19 4.62 2.20
N ASP A 183 -27.90 5.74 2.05
CA ASP A 183 -27.49 6.84 1.15
C ASP A 183 -26.12 7.40 1.57
N ALA A 184 -25.93 7.70 2.85
CA ALA A 184 -24.66 8.22 3.37
C ALA A 184 -23.50 7.22 3.20
N GLY A 185 -23.75 5.92 3.37
CA GLY A 185 -22.76 4.87 3.16
C GLY A 185 -22.35 4.73 1.69
N GLY A 186 -23.31 4.85 0.76
CA GLY A 186 -23.04 4.85 -0.68
C GLY A 186 -22.22 6.06 -1.11
N GLU A 187 -22.61 7.26 -0.66
CA GLU A 187 -21.84 8.49 -0.91
C GLU A 187 -20.41 8.41 -0.34
N PHE A 188 -20.25 7.78 0.83
CA PHE A 188 -18.94 7.57 1.45
C PHE A 188 -18.06 6.64 0.61
N ALA A 189 -18.60 5.52 0.10
CA ALA A 189 -17.88 4.62 -0.79
C ALA A 189 -17.42 5.32 -2.08
N GLU A 190 -18.30 6.11 -2.71
CA GLU A 190 -17.94 6.89 -3.89
C GLU A 190 -16.84 7.93 -3.61
N LYS A 191 -16.89 8.57 -2.45
CA LYS A 191 -15.89 9.55 -2.05
C LYS A 191 -14.51 8.91 -1.90
N LEU A 192 -14.43 7.74 -1.28
CA LEU A 192 -13.18 6.98 -1.14
C LEU A 192 -12.55 6.65 -2.51
N ARG A 193 -13.36 6.36 -3.53
CA ARG A 193 -12.88 6.12 -4.91
C ARG A 193 -12.46 7.41 -5.63
N LYS A 194 -13.18 8.52 -5.42
CA LYS A 194 -12.88 9.83 -6.05
C LYS A 194 -11.63 10.51 -5.48
N GLU A 195 -11.30 10.26 -4.22
CA GLU A 195 -10.08 10.77 -3.59
C GLU A 195 -8.79 10.15 -4.18
N GLN A 196 -8.89 9.05 -4.94
CA GLN A 196 -7.77 8.39 -5.62
C GLN A 196 -7.25 9.15 -6.86
N GLY A 197 -7.99 10.16 -7.37
CA GLY A 197 -7.69 10.86 -8.62
C GLY A 197 -7.16 12.30 -8.50
N LYS A 198 -6.76 12.73 -7.30
CA LYS A 198 -6.19 14.06 -7.03
C LYS A 198 -4.75 13.95 -6.53
#